data_AF-A0A3C7W2V8-F1
#
_entry.id   AF-A0A3C7W2V8-F1
#
_cell.length_a   1.000
_cell.length_b   1.000
_cell.length_c   1.000
_cell.angle_alpha   90.00
_cell.angle_beta   90.00
_cell.angle_gamma   90.00
#
_symmetry.space_group_name_H-M   'P 1'
#
loop_
_entity.id
_entity.type
_entity.pdbx_description
1 polymer ?
#
loop_
_entity_poly.entity_id
_entity_poly.type
_entity_poly.pdbx_seq_one_letter_code
_entity_poly.pdbx_strand_id
1 'polypeptide(L)'
;MPEHRSSPGVAAPPRTVGFLGVALLPVNGMIGAGIFALPAALVGAVGGFAPWQILIGGFVFLPLVLTFAWLAAHFEGSGGPVLFGKTAFGPFLGFQAGWARYAAGTVAVAANTHVMVSYFAALFPVLANPVLHSAAVVLVITGLTLLCILGMRQSVAALGVLTALKLLPLVALVLSAALGSYRSIPFVLPEFSQVESVLLLSFYAFIGFETATMPAGEMRRPKRDLPRALVTMLAMVTLIYMAVIWAFGVIAPEASESGNALADAAMVSLGPIGSLAIVLAAGFSIAANTLQGIVAIPRMAFGMAEEGMLPAWFGRVNPRWLTPANAILCYGGLAALFSLWGGFAVLAAASTLTRLLTYLVSAAALPVIERRRGITRRLHSAMALLAVCLSCWVASHASALSWMIFAALVALGTLLYFLAQRAVGPAAA
;
A
#
# COMPACT_ATOMS: atom_id res chain seq x y z
N MET A 1 -29.72 -12.26 6.53
CA MET A 1 -29.67 -10.83 6.20
C MET A 1 -29.69 -10.70 4.68
N PRO A 2 -30.57 -9.87 4.10
CA PRO A 2 -30.68 -9.76 2.66
C PRO A 2 -29.37 -9.18 2.10
N GLU A 3 -28.91 -9.73 0.98
CA GLU A 3 -27.82 -9.17 0.19
C GLU A 3 -28.07 -7.68 -0.04
N HIS A 4 -27.01 -6.88 0.02
CA HIS A 4 -27.04 -5.45 -0.24
C HIS A 4 -27.47 -5.24 -1.70
N ARG A 5 -28.79 -5.27 -1.94
CA ARG A 5 -29.40 -4.74 -3.14
C ARG A 5 -29.07 -3.26 -3.10
N SER A 6 -28.36 -2.82 -4.14
CA SER A 6 -28.15 -1.41 -4.43
C SER A 6 -29.47 -0.66 -4.25
N SER A 7 -29.40 0.51 -3.60
CA SER A 7 -30.50 1.46 -3.52
C SER A 7 -31.18 1.58 -4.91
N PRO A 8 -32.52 1.54 -4.99
CA PRO A 8 -33.22 1.57 -6.26
C PRO A 8 -32.90 2.88 -6.98
N GLY A 9 -32.09 2.81 -8.05
CA GLY A 9 -31.68 3.96 -8.86
C GLY A 9 -30.21 4.03 -9.26
N VAL A 10 -29.30 3.33 -8.57
CA VAL A 10 -27.87 3.35 -8.92
C VAL A 10 -27.52 2.11 -9.75
N ALA A 11 -27.22 2.31 -11.03
CA ALA A 11 -26.77 1.23 -11.91
C ALA A 11 -25.47 0.60 -11.35
N ALA A 12 -25.49 -0.72 -11.14
CA ALA A 12 -24.29 -1.44 -10.71
C ALA A 12 -23.19 -1.34 -11.79
N PRO A 13 -21.92 -1.13 -11.40
CA PRO A 13 -20.84 -1.01 -12.38
C PRO A 13 -20.66 -2.32 -13.17
N PRO A 14 -20.29 -2.23 -14.46
CA PRO A 14 -20.22 -3.42 -15.32
C PRO A 14 -19.06 -4.35 -14.91
N ARG A 15 -19.34 -5.67 -14.84
CA ARG A 15 -18.36 -6.71 -14.49
C ARG A 15 -17.38 -7.03 -15.63
N THR A 16 -16.47 -6.11 -15.90
CA THR A 16 -15.56 -6.19 -17.07
C THR A 16 -14.21 -6.80 -16.75
N VAL A 17 -13.76 -6.75 -15.49
CA VAL A 17 -12.38 -7.11 -15.11
C VAL A 17 -12.20 -8.63 -15.01
N GLY A 18 -11.30 -9.17 -15.84
CA GLY A 18 -10.88 -10.58 -15.83
C GLY A 18 -9.70 -10.86 -14.88
N PHE A 19 -9.31 -12.13 -14.71
CA PHE A 19 -8.27 -12.57 -13.77
C PHE A 19 -6.94 -11.80 -13.88
N LEU A 20 -6.45 -11.55 -15.10
CA LEU A 20 -5.22 -10.78 -15.31
C LEU A 20 -5.34 -9.35 -14.76
N GLY A 21 -6.48 -8.69 -14.97
CA GLY A 21 -6.75 -7.37 -14.39
C GLY A 21 -6.80 -7.43 -12.86
N VAL A 22 -7.41 -8.47 -12.30
CA VAL A 22 -7.46 -8.68 -10.84
C VAL A 22 -6.06 -8.92 -10.26
N ALA A 23 -5.18 -9.63 -10.96
CA ALA A 23 -3.82 -9.91 -10.51
C ALA A 23 -2.87 -8.71 -10.67
N LEU A 24 -3.07 -7.86 -11.69
CA LEU A 24 -2.24 -6.66 -11.89
C LEU A 24 -2.47 -5.58 -10.84
N LEU A 25 -3.69 -5.47 -10.30
CA LEU A 25 -4.02 -4.49 -9.26
C LEU A 25 -3.13 -4.60 -8.01
N PRO A 26 -3.04 -5.77 -7.34
CA PRO A 26 -2.18 -5.90 -6.18
C PRO A 26 -0.70 -5.80 -6.59
N VAL A 27 -0.28 -6.34 -7.75
CA VAL A 27 1.12 -6.22 -8.23
C VAL A 27 1.55 -4.76 -8.32
N ASN A 28 0.71 -3.89 -8.89
CA ASN A 28 1.00 -2.46 -8.88
C ASN A 28 0.97 -1.84 -7.48
N GLY A 29 0.04 -2.27 -6.63
CA GLY A 29 -0.11 -1.74 -5.28
C GLY A 29 1.06 -2.08 -4.35
N MET A 30 1.67 -3.26 -4.49
CA MET A 30 2.83 -3.67 -3.67
C MET A 30 4.16 -3.27 -4.31
N ILE A 31 4.31 -3.45 -5.63
CA ILE A 31 5.52 -3.03 -6.36
C ILE A 31 5.43 -1.52 -6.61
N GLY A 32 5.65 -0.75 -5.57
CA GLY A 32 5.72 0.71 -5.59
C GLY A 32 7.11 1.18 -5.15
N ALA A 33 7.18 2.02 -4.12
CA ALA A 33 8.45 2.51 -3.58
C ALA A 33 9.21 1.46 -2.74
N GLY A 34 8.50 0.46 -2.18
CA GLY A 34 9.10 -0.55 -1.29
C GLY A 34 10.26 -1.30 -1.93
N ILE A 35 10.09 -1.80 -3.16
CA ILE A 35 11.14 -2.54 -3.88
C ILE A 35 12.41 -1.71 -4.12
N PHE A 36 12.26 -0.39 -4.25
CA PHE A 36 13.34 0.54 -4.54
C PHE A 36 14.04 1.03 -3.27
N ALA A 37 13.28 1.29 -2.20
CA ALA A 37 13.83 1.87 -0.98
C ALA A 37 14.32 0.84 0.06
N LEU A 38 13.75 -0.36 0.09
CA LEU A 38 14.04 -1.36 1.13
C LEU A 38 15.40 -2.06 1.03
N PRO A 39 15.99 -2.32 -0.16
CA PRO A 39 17.24 -3.07 -0.25
C PRO A 39 18.38 -2.48 0.60
N ALA A 40 18.60 -1.18 0.55
CA ALA A 40 19.62 -0.50 1.35
C ALA A 40 19.34 -0.60 2.85
N ALA A 41 18.10 -0.36 3.27
CA ALA A 41 17.72 -0.44 4.67
C ALA A 41 17.87 -1.86 5.25
N LEU A 42 17.49 -2.88 4.48
CA LEU A 42 17.57 -4.28 4.94
C LEU A 42 19.02 -4.79 4.96
N VAL A 43 19.79 -4.55 3.89
CA VAL A 43 21.20 -4.97 3.86
C VAL A 43 22.02 -4.18 4.89
N GLY A 44 21.74 -2.90 5.11
CA GLY A 44 22.39 -2.11 6.16
C GLY A 44 22.08 -2.61 7.58
N ALA A 45 20.87 -3.12 7.83
CA ALA A 45 20.47 -3.58 9.15
C ALA A 45 20.90 -5.04 9.45
N VAL A 46 20.77 -5.95 8.48
CA VAL A 46 20.98 -7.40 8.70
C VAL A 46 21.96 -8.05 7.72
N GLY A 47 22.67 -7.26 6.93
CA GLY A 47 23.72 -7.73 6.03
C GLY A 47 23.22 -8.78 5.03
N GLY A 48 23.99 -9.87 4.88
CA GLY A 48 23.68 -10.98 3.99
C GLY A 48 22.39 -11.75 4.33
N PHE A 49 21.80 -11.50 5.50
CA PHE A 49 20.51 -12.10 5.87
C PHE A 49 19.30 -11.37 5.27
N ALA A 50 19.48 -10.19 4.68
CA ALA A 50 18.40 -9.37 4.14
C ALA A 50 17.45 -10.09 3.14
N PRO A 51 17.93 -10.91 2.18
CA PRO A 51 17.05 -11.68 1.29
C PRO A 51 16.21 -12.73 2.02
N TRP A 52 16.77 -13.33 3.07
CA TRP A 52 16.07 -14.32 3.90
C TRP A 52 15.04 -13.66 4.80
N GLN A 53 15.37 -12.49 5.35
CA GLN A 53 14.43 -11.71 6.15
C GLN A 53 13.19 -11.33 5.35
N ILE A 54 13.32 -10.88 4.10
CA ILE A 54 12.13 -10.54 3.31
C ILE A 54 11.31 -11.79 2.97
N LEU A 55 11.96 -12.93 2.74
CA LEU A 55 11.28 -14.22 2.51
C LEU A 55 10.48 -14.64 3.74
N ILE A 56 11.09 -14.58 4.94
CA ILE A 56 10.42 -14.82 6.23
C ILE A 56 9.28 -13.82 6.41
N GLY A 57 9.49 -12.55 6.07
CA GLY A 57 8.46 -11.52 6.08
C GLY A 57 7.24 -11.89 5.25
N GLY A 58 7.44 -12.45 4.04
CA GLY A 58 6.35 -12.97 3.20
C GLY A 58 5.58 -14.12 3.87
N PHE A 59 6.26 -15.05 4.55
CA PHE A 59 5.61 -16.11 5.33
C PHE A 59 4.86 -15.57 6.55
N VAL A 60 5.40 -14.58 7.25
CA VAL A 60 4.75 -13.88 8.38
C VAL A 60 3.52 -13.10 7.89
N PHE A 61 3.55 -12.59 6.66
CA PHE A 61 2.44 -11.85 6.06
C PHE A 61 1.34 -12.78 5.48
N LEU A 62 1.68 -14.04 5.17
CA LEU A 62 0.77 -15.01 4.54
C LEU A 62 -0.54 -15.26 5.31
N PRO A 63 -0.57 -15.45 6.66
CA PRO A 63 -1.81 -15.62 7.39
C PRO A 63 -2.81 -14.46 7.19
N LEU A 64 -2.29 -13.24 7.10
CA LEU A 64 -3.11 -12.05 6.83
C LEU A 64 -3.69 -12.10 5.41
N VAL A 65 -2.87 -12.42 4.42
CA VAL A 65 -3.30 -12.53 3.02
C VAL A 65 -4.33 -13.65 2.82
N LEU A 66 -4.14 -14.80 3.47
CA LEU A 66 -5.11 -15.89 3.47
C LEU A 66 -6.44 -15.46 4.10
N THR A 67 -6.39 -14.73 5.21
CA THR A 67 -7.58 -14.21 5.88
C THR A 67 -8.36 -13.25 4.97
N PHE A 68 -7.67 -12.36 4.27
CA PHE A 68 -8.27 -11.49 3.25
C PHE A 68 -8.79 -12.26 2.04
N ALA A 69 -8.07 -13.30 1.59
CA ALA A 69 -8.50 -14.15 0.49
C ALA A 69 -9.80 -14.90 0.83
N TRP A 70 -9.94 -15.41 2.05
CA TRP A 70 -11.18 -16.05 2.49
C TRP A 70 -12.30 -15.05 2.75
N LEU A 71 -12.01 -13.86 3.29
CA LEU A 71 -13.00 -12.77 3.36
C LEU A 71 -13.51 -12.39 1.97
N ALA A 72 -12.63 -12.16 1.02
CA ALA A 72 -12.98 -11.84 -0.36
C ALA A 72 -13.91 -12.88 -0.99
N ALA A 73 -13.76 -14.17 -0.65
CA ALA A 73 -14.64 -15.23 -1.14
C ALA A 73 -16.10 -15.12 -0.60
N HIS A 74 -16.33 -14.36 0.46
CA HIS A 74 -17.65 -14.15 1.07
C HIS A 74 -18.44 -12.96 0.51
N PHE A 75 -17.81 -12.11 -0.32
CA PHE A 75 -18.39 -10.86 -0.81
C PHE A 75 -18.26 -10.73 -2.34
N GLU A 76 -19.26 -10.12 -2.96
CA GLU A 76 -19.21 -9.70 -4.38
C GLU A 76 -19.27 -8.18 -4.54
N GLY A 77 -19.61 -7.45 -3.47
CA GLY A 77 -19.72 -6.00 -3.48
C GLY A 77 -18.38 -5.30 -3.31
N SER A 78 -18.29 -4.09 -3.84
CA SER A 78 -17.16 -3.19 -3.62
C SER A 78 -17.16 -2.65 -2.18
N GLY A 79 -15.99 -2.29 -1.66
CA GLY A 79 -15.86 -1.67 -0.33
C GLY A 79 -14.73 -2.25 0.54
N GLY A 80 -14.22 -3.45 0.20
CA GLY A 80 -13.05 -4.05 0.84
C GLY A 80 -13.11 -4.03 2.37
N PRO A 81 -12.11 -3.47 3.08
CA PRO A 81 -12.08 -3.48 4.54
C PRO A 81 -13.26 -2.81 5.24
N VAL A 82 -13.87 -1.78 4.65
CA VAL A 82 -15.08 -1.13 5.23
C VAL A 82 -16.23 -2.11 5.28
N LEU A 83 -16.44 -2.82 4.17
CA LEU A 83 -17.50 -3.81 4.05
C LEU A 83 -17.28 -4.97 5.04
N PHE A 84 -16.05 -5.44 5.19
CA PHE A 84 -15.72 -6.53 6.11
C PHE A 84 -15.99 -6.15 7.56
N GLY A 85 -15.45 -5.00 8.00
CA GLY A 85 -15.65 -4.50 9.36
C GLY A 85 -17.11 -4.17 9.66
N LYS A 86 -17.82 -3.52 8.72
CA LYS A 86 -19.24 -3.19 8.84
C LYS A 86 -20.10 -4.43 9.03
N THR A 87 -19.86 -5.46 8.22
CA THR A 87 -20.63 -6.71 8.26
C THR A 87 -20.41 -7.50 9.56
N ALA A 88 -19.19 -7.51 10.09
CA ALA A 88 -18.86 -8.22 11.32
C ALA A 88 -19.27 -7.45 12.58
N PHE A 89 -18.95 -6.16 12.66
CA PHE A 89 -18.95 -5.40 13.91
C PHE A 89 -19.82 -4.15 13.91
N GLY A 90 -20.46 -3.84 12.77
CA GLY A 90 -21.32 -2.67 12.62
C GLY A 90 -20.60 -1.43 12.07
N PRO A 91 -21.34 -0.33 11.88
CA PRO A 91 -20.89 0.83 11.10
C PRO A 91 -19.61 1.49 11.61
N PHE A 92 -19.44 1.64 12.93
CA PHE A 92 -18.27 2.33 13.50
C PHE A 92 -16.96 1.60 13.22
N LEU A 93 -16.89 0.28 13.47
CA LEU A 93 -15.67 -0.49 13.23
C LEU A 93 -15.41 -0.70 11.73
N GLY A 94 -16.46 -0.79 10.90
CA GLY A 94 -16.33 -0.71 9.45
C GLY A 94 -15.72 0.61 8.99
N PHE A 95 -16.21 1.73 9.52
CA PHE A 95 -15.66 3.05 9.27
C PHE A 95 -14.19 3.14 9.72
N GLN A 96 -13.84 2.72 10.93
CA GLN A 96 -12.45 2.80 11.42
C GLN A 96 -11.49 1.98 10.56
N ALA A 97 -11.90 0.79 10.09
CA ALA A 97 -11.09 0.01 9.15
C ALA A 97 -10.84 0.79 7.84
N GLY A 98 -11.86 1.47 7.33
CA GLY A 98 -11.75 2.28 6.12
C GLY A 98 -10.98 3.58 6.29
N TRP A 99 -11.23 4.28 7.38
CA TRP A 99 -10.54 5.50 7.74
C TRP A 99 -9.05 5.25 7.98
N ALA A 100 -8.70 4.20 8.72
CA ALA A 100 -7.32 3.77 8.90
C ALA A 100 -6.64 3.50 7.55
N ARG A 101 -7.36 2.89 6.60
CA ARG A 101 -6.86 2.68 5.23
C ARG A 101 -6.67 3.99 4.46
N TYR A 102 -7.59 4.95 4.61
CA TYR A 102 -7.51 6.28 4.00
C TYR A 102 -6.32 7.08 4.56
N ALA A 103 -6.22 7.15 5.89
CA ALA A 103 -5.17 7.86 6.60
C ALA A 103 -3.79 7.25 6.34
N ALA A 104 -3.64 5.93 6.46
CA ALA A 104 -2.40 5.23 6.11
C ALA A 104 -2.01 5.45 4.64
N GLY A 105 -2.99 5.44 3.74
CA GLY A 105 -2.75 5.72 2.33
C GLY A 105 -2.21 7.14 2.09
N THR A 106 -2.68 8.12 2.86
CA THR A 106 -2.24 9.51 2.77
C THR A 106 -0.76 9.64 3.15
N VAL A 107 -0.38 9.03 4.28
CA VAL A 107 1.01 8.98 4.75
C VAL A 107 1.90 8.19 3.78
N ALA A 108 1.38 7.11 3.19
CA ALA A 108 2.11 6.31 2.20
C ALA A 108 2.44 7.10 0.91
N VAL A 109 1.53 7.98 0.45
CA VAL A 109 1.81 8.84 -0.72
C VAL A 109 2.99 9.78 -0.43
N ALA A 110 3.04 10.37 0.77
CA ALA A 110 4.17 11.17 1.20
C ALA A 110 5.47 10.35 1.21
N ALA A 111 5.46 9.19 1.86
CA ALA A 111 6.62 8.30 1.96
C ALA A 111 7.14 7.89 0.56
N ASN A 112 6.24 7.45 -0.31
CA ASN A 112 6.56 7.01 -1.65
C ASN A 112 7.15 8.14 -2.49
N THR A 113 6.59 9.35 -2.41
CA THR A 113 7.06 10.48 -3.21
C THR A 113 8.48 10.91 -2.80
N HIS A 114 8.85 10.82 -1.51
CA HIS A 114 10.24 11.02 -1.09
C HIS A 114 11.20 10.07 -1.81
N VAL A 115 10.87 8.78 -1.87
CA VAL A 115 11.70 7.79 -2.60
C VAL A 115 11.79 8.19 -4.07
N MET A 116 10.67 8.56 -4.68
CA MET A 116 10.66 8.98 -6.09
C MET A 116 11.63 10.14 -6.35
N VAL A 117 11.59 11.18 -5.51
CA VAL A 117 12.48 12.35 -5.64
C VAL A 117 13.93 11.98 -5.34
N SER A 118 14.19 11.08 -4.38
CA SER A 118 15.54 10.56 -4.12
C SER A 118 16.15 9.88 -5.34
N TYR A 119 15.36 9.10 -6.09
CA TYR A 119 15.83 8.51 -7.35
C TYR A 119 16.13 9.57 -8.42
N PHE A 120 15.29 10.60 -8.55
CA PHE A 120 15.55 11.69 -9.48
C PHE A 120 16.76 12.54 -9.09
N ALA A 121 17.19 12.54 -7.83
CA ALA A 121 18.42 13.21 -7.41
C ALA A 121 19.68 12.64 -8.09
N ALA A 122 19.64 11.39 -8.56
CA ALA A 122 20.71 10.80 -9.37
C ALA A 122 20.90 11.51 -10.73
N LEU A 123 19.83 12.09 -11.29
CA LEU A 123 19.85 12.83 -12.56
C LEU A 123 19.95 14.34 -12.35
N PHE A 124 19.35 14.83 -11.26
CA PHE A 124 19.32 16.23 -10.89
C PHE A 124 19.91 16.40 -9.48
N PRO A 125 21.24 16.52 -9.34
CA PRO A 125 21.92 16.59 -8.03
C PRO A 125 21.41 17.72 -7.12
N VAL A 126 20.79 18.75 -7.69
CA VAL A 126 20.14 19.84 -6.96
C VAL A 126 19.05 19.33 -5.98
N LEU A 127 18.42 18.18 -6.28
CA LEU A 127 17.41 17.54 -5.44
C LEU A 127 18.01 16.79 -4.24
N ALA A 128 19.34 16.70 -4.12
CA ALA A 128 19.99 16.21 -2.91
C ALA A 128 19.92 17.24 -1.76
N ASN A 129 19.68 18.52 -2.06
CA ASN A 129 19.43 19.53 -1.04
C ASN A 129 18.09 19.25 -0.33
N PRO A 130 18.04 19.12 1.01
CA PRO A 130 16.83 18.73 1.72
C PRO A 130 15.63 19.66 1.50
N VAL A 131 15.86 20.97 1.33
CA VAL A 131 14.79 21.95 1.12
C VAL A 131 14.20 21.78 -0.28
N LEU A 132 15.05 21.66 -1.29
CA LEU A 132 14.61 21.45 -2.68
C LEU A 132 13.99 20.08 -2.88
N HIS A 133 14.49 19.06 -2.17
CA HIS A 133 13.89 17.73 -2.12
C HIS A 133 12.44 17.81 -1.62
N SER A 134 12.22 18.39 -0.44
CA SER A 134 10.87 18.51 0.14
C SER A 134 9.94 19.38 -0.72
N ALA A 135 10.46 20.46 -1.31
CA ALA A 135 9.71 21.29 -2.26
C ALA A 135 9.29 20.50 -3.51
N ALA A 136 10.19 19.68 -4.06
CA ALA A 136 9.89 18.80 -5.20
C ALA A 136 8.85 17.73 -4.84
N VAL A 137 8.93 17.16 -3.64
CA VAL A 137 7.93 16.19 -3.14
C VAL A 137 6.54 16.82 -3.07
N VAL A 138 6.42 18.01 -2.46
CA VAL A 138 5.15 18.75 -2.38
C VAL A 138 4.63 19.11 -3.77
N LEU A 139 5.51 19.57 -4.67
CA LEU A 139 5.17 19.91 -6.05
C LEU A 139 4.61 18.71 -6.81
N VAL A 140 5.25 17.53 -6.69
CA VAL A 140 4.78 16.31 -7.35
C VAL A 140 3.42 15.88 -6.79
N ILE A 141 3.25 15.81 -5.46
CA ILE A 141 1.97 15.44 -4.85
C ILE A 141 0.86 16.38 -5.32
N THR A 142 1.13 17.69 -5.33
CA THR A 142 0.17 18.71 -5.78
C THR A 142 -0.16 18.54 -7.26
N GLY A 143 0.85 18.35 -8.11
CA GLY A 143 0.67 18.14 -9.54
C GLY A 143 -0.17 16.89 -9.85
N LEU A 144 0.12 15.76 -9.20
CA LEU A 144 -0.66 14.52 -9.36
C LEU A 144 -2.10 14.68 -8.84
N THR A 145 -2.28 15.42 -7.75
CA THR A 145 -3.60 15.73 -7.20
C THR A 145 -4.43 16.55 -8.18
N LEU A 146 -3.86 17.61 -8.75
CA LEU A 146 -4.51 18.43 -9.76
C LEU A 146 -4.81 17.64 -11.04
N LEU A 147 -3.88 16.80 -11.49
CA LEU A 147 -4.08 15.90 -12.63
C LEU A 147 -5.30 14.99 -12.42
N CYS A 148 -5.41 14.37 -11.23
CA CYS A 148 -6.54 13.49 -10.89
C CYS A 148 -7.88 14.22 -10.87
N ILE A 149 -7.88 15.49 -10.47
CA ILE A 149 -9.07 16.34 -10.43
C ILE A 149 -9.52 16.71 -11.85
N LEU A 150 -8.57 17.03 -12.75
CA LEU A 150 -8.81 17.54 -14.10
C LEU A 150 -9.08 16.44 -15.16
N GLY A 151 -8.52 15.24 -15.01
CA GLY A 151 -8.40 14.29 -16.13
C GLY A 151 -8.43 12.81 -15.75
N MET A 152 -9.48 12.35 -15.06
CA MET A 152 -9.59 10.97 -14.55
C MET A 152 -9.59 9.88 -15.65
N ARG A 153 -10.08 10.18 -16.86
CA ARG A 153 -10.26 9.18 -17.94
C ARG A 153 -8.94 8.76 -18.61
N GLN A 154 -7.90 9.61 -18.54
CA GLN A 154 -6.58 9.32 -19.11
C GLN A 154 -5.63 8.65 -18.11
N SER A 155 -5.76 8.95 -16.80
CA SER A 155 -4.88 8.43 -15.74
C SER A 155 -4.87 6.90 -15.60
N VAL A 156 -5.95 6.21 -15.98
CA VAL A 156 -6.07 4.75 -15.83
C VAL A 156 -5.43 3.97 -17.00
N ALA A 157 -5.45 4.53 -18.22
CA ALA A 157 -4.88 3.89 -19.40
C ALA A 157 -3.34 3.79 -19.35
N ALA A 158 -2.69 4.73 -18.65
CA ALA A 158 -1.24 4.74 -18.47
C ALA A 158 -0.71 3.62 -17.55
N LEU A 159 -1.54 3.07 -16.64
CA LEU A 159 -1.06 2.20 -15.56
C LEU A 159 -0.58 0.82 -16.03
N GLY A 160 -1.17 0.25 -17.09
CA GLY A 160 -0.84 -1.11 -17.54
C GLY A 160 0.51 -1.24 -18.23
N VAL A 161 0.87 -0.27 -19.07
CA VAL A 161 2.16 -0.26 -19.80
C VAL A 161 3.33 0.04 -18.85
N LEU A 162 3.11 0.90 -17.85
CA LEU A 162 4.12 1.27 -16.85
C LEU A 162 4.49 0.10 -15.92
N THR A 163 3.59 -0.87 -15.71
CA THR A 163 3.88 -2.06 -14.87
C THR A 163 4.87 -3.02 -15.50
N ALA A 164 4.74 -3.28 -16.81
CA ALA A 164 5.67 -4.15 -17.51
C ALA A 164 7.05 -3.48 -17.65
N LEU A 165 7.05 -2.16 -17.90
CA LEU A 165 8.28 -1.40 -18.12
C LEU A 165 9.16 -1.27 -16.86
N LYS A 166 8.58 -1.27 -15.65
CA LYS A 166 9.35 -1.17 -14.39
C LYS A 166 10.04 -2.47 -13.96
N LEU A 167 9.58 -3.64 -14.41
CA LEU A 167 10.17 -4.92 -14.00
C LEU A 167 11.44 -5.25 -14.79
N LEU A 168 11.55 -4.79 -16.04
CA LEU A 168 12.68 -5.11 -16.91
C LEU A 168 14.03 -4.65 -16.33
N PRO A 169 14.20 -3.40 -15.85
CA PRO A 169 15.48 -2.98 -15.26
C PRO A 169 15.84 -3.74 -13.98
N LEU A 170 14.85 -4.13 -13.18
CA LEU A 170 15.07 -4.95 -11.98
C LEU A 170 15.52 -6.37 -12.33
N VAL A 171 14.90 -6.98 -13.35
CA VAL A 171 15.33 -8.30 -13.86
C VAL A 171 16.75 -8.20 -14.42
N ALA A 172 17.07 -7.15 -15.19
CA ALA A 172 18.41 -6.93 -15.69
C ALA A 172 19.44 -6.78 -14.56
N LEU A 173 19.10 -6.06 -13.49
CA LEU A 173 19.95 -5.94 -12.30
C LEU A 173 20.20 -7.32 -11.64
N VAL A 174 19.15 -8.12 -11.45
CA VAL A 174 19.27 -9.48 -10.87
C VAL A 174 20.12 -10.39 -11.75
N LEU A 175 19.91 -10.37 -13.07
CA LEU A 175 20.72 -11.15 -14.01
C LEU A 175 22.19 -10.68 -14.01
N SER A 176 22.42 -9.37 -13.92
CA SER A 176 23.77 -8.81 -13.82
C SER A 176 24.48 -9.34 -12.57
N ALA A 177 23.80 -9.39 -11.41
CA ALA A 177 24.34 -9.92 -10.17
C ALA A 177 24.68 -11.43 -10.27
N ALA A 178 23.85 -12.20 -10.97
CA ALA A 178 24.03 -13.65 -11.11
C ALA A 178 25.14 -14.04 -12.10
N LEU A 179 25.35 -13.24 -13.15
CA LEU A 179 26.33 -13.52 -14.19
C LEU A 179 27.67 -12.83 -13.95
N GLY A 180 27.69 -11.73 -13.19
CA GLY A 180 28.90 -10.98 -12.91
C GLY A 180 29.73 -11.59 -11.78
N SER A 181 31.01 -11.23 -11.73
CA SER A 181 31.92 -11.61 -10.65
C SER A 181 31.96 -10.51 -9.59
N TYR A 182 31.13 -10.65 -8.57
CA TYR A 182 31.06 -9.72 -7.44
C TYR A 182 31.48 -10.40 -6.12
N ARG A 183 31.59 -9.60 -5.06
CA ARG A 183 31.91 -10.11 -3.72
C ARG A 183 30.77 -10.99 -3.22
N SER A 184 31.10 -12.08 -2.54
CA SER A 184 30.12 -12.82 -1.76
C SER A 184 29.74 -11.98 -0.54
N ILE A 185 28.43 -11.84 -0.28
CA ILE A 185 27.98 -11.30 0.99
C ILE A 185 28.11 -12.42 2.03
N PRO A 186 28.88 -12.23 3.10
CA PRO A 186 28.95 -13.24 4.16
C PRO A 186 27.57 -13.44 4.77
N PHE A 187 27.13 -14.70 4.86
CA PHE A 187 25.93 -15.05 5.59
C PHE A 187 26.26 -14.99 7.08
N VAL A 188 25.74 -13.97 7.76
CA VAL A 188 25.85 -13.81 9.21
C VAL A 188 24.43 -13.77 9.75
N LEU A 189 24.16 -14.57 10.77
CA LEU A 189 22.88 -14.51 11.48
C LEU A 189 22.84 -13.20 12.27
N PRO A 190 21.88 -12.31 11.98
CA PRO A 190 21.77 -11.05 12.69
C PRO A 190 21.30 -11.28 14.12
N GLU A 191 21.57 -10.30 14.98
CA GLU A 191 20.90 -10.25 16.28
C GLU A 191 19.40 -10.04 16.10
N PHE A 192 18.60 -10.58 17.01
CA PHE A 192 17.15 -10.47 16.93
C PHE A 192 16.68 -9.00 16.92
N SER A 193 17.37 -8.14 17.69
CA SER A 193 17.18 -6.68 17.72
C SER A 193 17.35 -6.00 16.35
N GLN A 194 18.29 -6.47 15.52
CA GLN A 194 18.53 -5.95 14.18
C GLN A 194 17.38 -6.31 13.24
N VAL A 195 16.88 -7.54 13.33
CA VAL A 195 15.71 -7.99 12.55
C VAL A 195 14.47 -7.18 12.92
N GLU A 196 14.28 -6.94 14.22
CA GLU A 196 13.17 -6.14 14.76
C GLU A 196 13.19 -4.69 14.28
N SER A 197 14.38 -4.09 14.14
CA SER A 197 14.55 -2.67 13.75
C SER A 197 13.96 -2.31 12.39
N VAL A 198 13.90 -3.27 11.46
CA VAL A 198 13.43 -3.11 10.08
C VAL A 198 12.10 -3.84 9.82
N LEU A 199 11.49 -4.45 10.84
CA LEU A 199 10.28 -5.26 10.71
C LEU A 199 9.10 -4.49 10.09
N LEU A 200 8.84 -3.25 10.52
CA LEU A 200 7.78 -2.41 9.97
C LEU A 200 8.01 -2.01 8.52
N LEU A 201 9.27 -1.82 8.14
CA LEU A 201 9.68 -1.55 6.77
C LEU A 201 9.53 -2.80 5.90
N SER A 202 9.91 -3.98 6.40
CA SER A 202 9.63 -5.26 5.74
C SER A 202 8.14 -5.49 5.57
N PHE A 203 7.30 -5.12 6.55
CA PHE A 203 5.85 -5.22 6.43
C PHE A 203 5.30 -4.23 5.40
N TYR A 204 5.84 -3.00 5.36
CA TYR A 204 5.48 -1.98 4.37
C TYR A 204 5.66 -2.47 2.93
N ALA A 205 6.68 -3.31 2.70
CA ALA A 205 6.99 -3.95 1.43
C ALA A 205 5.78 -4.72 0.83
N PHE A 206 4.98 -5.34 1.69
CA PHE A 206 3.86 -6.21 1.31
C PHE A 206 2.49 -5.52 1.38
N ILE A 207 2.46 -4.25 1.79
CA ILE A 207 1.22 -3.47 1.84
C ILE A 207 0.80 -3.10 0.41
N GLY A 208 -0.51 -3.12 0.16
CA GLY A 208 -1.09 -2.77 -1.15
C GLY A 208 -1.89 -3.89 -1.78
N PHE A 209 -1.72 -5.14 -1.32
CA PHE A 209 -2.52 -6.28 -1.75
C PHE A 209 -4.03 -6.04 -1.54
N GLU A 210 -4.41 -5.37 -0.45
CA GLU A 210 -5.82 -5.19 -0.09
C GLU A 210 -6.58 -4.26 -1.04
N THR A 211 -5.87 -3.46 -1.85
CA THR A 211 -6.49 -2.60 -2.88
C THR A 211 -7.28 -3.42 -3.91
N ALA A 212 -6.86 -4.66 -4.16
CA ALA A 212 -7.56 -5.58 -5.05
C ALA A 212 -8.96 -5.94 -4.54
N THR A 213 -9.23 -5.81 -3.24
CA THR A 213 -10.55 -6.11 -2.66
C THR A 213 -11.57 -4.99 -2.85
N MET A 214 -11.12 -3.78 -3.18
CA MET A 214 -11.99 -2.62 -3.28
C MET A 214 -12.93 -2.66 -4.50
N PRO A 215 -12.46 -2.96 -5.73
CA PRO A 215 -13.31 -3.02 -6.92
C PRO A 215 -13.91 -4.42 -7.17
N ALA A 216 -14.20 -5.20 -6.13
CA ALA A 216 -14.70 -6.58 -6.28
C ALA A 216 -15.99 -6.66 -7.12
N GLY A 217 -16.84 -5.62 -7.07
CA GLY A 217 -18.07 -5.53 -7.86
C GLY A 217 -17.87 -5.42 -9.37
N GLU A 218 -16.70 -5.02 -9.83
CA GLU A 218 -16.34 -4.86 -11.26
C GLU A 218 -15.69 -6.13 -11.85
N MET A 219 -15.45 -7.14 -11.00
CA MET A 219 -14.80 -8.39 -11.41
C MET A 219 -15.80 -9.39 -11.96
N ARG A 220 -15.39 -10.16 -12.98
CA ARG A 220 -16.23 -11.24 -13.54
C ARG A 220 -16.49 -12.37 -12.54
N ARG A 221 -15.47 -12.77 -11.78
CA ARG A 221 -15.53 -13.90 -10.82
C ARG A 221 -14.78 -13.57 -9.51
N PRO A 222 -15.23 -12.56 -8.73
CA PRO A 222 -14.49 -12.07 -7.56
C PRO A 222 -14.20 -13.17 -6.54
N LYS A 223 -15.20 -14.01 -6.21
CA LYS A 223 -15.07 -15.10 -5.21
C LYS A 223 -13.98 -16.14 -5.51
N ARG A 224 -13.54 -16.25 -6.77
CA ARG A 224 -12.54 -17.23 -7.21
C ARG A 224 -11.23 -16.58 -7.62
N ASP A 225 -11.32 -15.50 -8.39
CA ASP A 225 -10.16 -14.87 -9.01
C ASP A 225 -9.41 -13.99 -8.00
N LEU A 226 -10.11 -13.29 -7.10
CA LEU A 226 -9.49 -12.42 -6.08
C LEU A 226 -8.68 -13.22 -5.03
N PRO A 227 -9.20 -14.29 -4.40
CA PRO A 227 -8.42 -15.07 -3.43
C PRO A 227 -7.14 -15.65 -4.04
N ARG A 228 -7.23 -16.17 -5.28
CA ARG A 228 -6.08 -16.70 -6.02
C ARG A 228 -5.07 -15.61 -6.32
N ALA A 229 -5.54 -14.47 -6.85
CA ALA A 229 -4.70 -13.34 -7.17
C ALA A 229 -3.89 -12.87 -5.95
N LEU A 230 -4.53 -12.73 -4.78
CA LEU A 230 -3.84 -12.30 -3.55
C LEU A 230 -2.69 -13.23 -3.15
N VAL A 231 -2.92 -14.55 -3.14
CA VAL A 231 -1.90 -15.53 -2.71
C VAL A 231 -0.78 -15.67 -3.74
N THR A 232 -1.12 -15.80 -5.03
CA THR A 232 -0.10 -15.96 -6.09
C THR A 232 0.77 -14.71 -6.19
N MET A 233 0.17 -13.55 -5.97
CA MET A 233 0.88 -12.28 -6.03
C MET A 233 1.78 -12.07 -4.81
N LEU A 234 1.37 -12.46 -3.60
CA LEU A 234 2.25 -12.43 -2.43
C LEU A 234 3.51 -13.28 -2.70
N ALA A 235 3.34 -14.51 -3.17
CA ALA A 235 4.45 -15.40 -3.49
C ALA A 235 5.38 -14.77 -4.55
N MET A 236 4.81 -14.26 -5.64
CA MET A 236 5.56 -13.61 -6.72
C MET A 236 6.36 -12.40 -6.22
N VAL A 237 5.73 -11.47 -5.48
CA VAL A 237 6.39 -10.26 -4.98
C VAL A 237 7.48 -10.60 -3.96
N THR A 238 7.24 -11.58 -3.09
CA THR A 238 8.24 -12.05 -2.12
C THR A 238 9.50 -12.54 -2.83
N LEU A 239 9.34 -13.36 -3.88
CA LEU A 239 10.47 -13.87 -4.66
C LEU A 239 11.21 -12.77 -5.43
N ILE A 240 10.48 -11.83 -6.03
CA ILE A 240 11.09 -10.68 -6.71
C ILE A 240 11.87 -9.82 -5.73
N TYR A 241 11.32 -9.53 -4.54
CA TYR A 241 12.01 -8.74 -3.53
C TYR A 241 13.26 -9.45 -3.01
N MET A 242 13.16 -10.74 -2.73
CA MET A 242 14.31 -11.56 -2.32
C MET A 242 15.42 -11.48 -3.37
N ALA A 243 15.09 -11.65 -4.65
CA ALA A 243 16.05 -11.58 -5.74
C ALA A 243 16.70 -10.19 -5.88
N VAL A 244 15.91 -9.11 -5.81
CA VAL A 244 16.41 -7.73 -5.92
C VAL A 244 17.27 -7.34 -4.72
N ILE A 245 16.89 -7.72 -3.49
CA ILE A 245 17.66 -7.45 -2.28
C ILE A 245 18.98 -8.23 -2.30
N TRP A 246 18.96 -9.48 -2.77
CA TRP A 246 20.17 -10.27 -2.96
C TRP A 246 21.09 -9.63 -4.00
N ALA A 247 20.56 -9.25 -5.16
CA ALA A 247 21.33 -8.59 -6.22
C ALA A 247 21.94 -7.28 -5.73
N PHE A 248 21.17 -6.47 -4.99
CA PHE A 248 21.67 -5.26 -4.37
C PHE A 248 22.82 -5.55 -3.42
N GLY A 249 22.67 -6.48 -2.47
CA GLY A 249 23.72 -6.74 -1.50
C GLY A 249 25.03 -7.28 -2.12
N VAL A 250 24.94 -8.02 -3.23
CA VAL A 250 26.13 -8.57 -3.93
C VAL A 250 26.85 -7.50 -4.73
N ILE A 251 26.11 -6.57 -5.34
CA ILE A 251 26.66 -5.52 -6.21
C ILE A 251 27.06 -4.27 -5.42
N ALA A 252 26.29 -3.89 -4.42
CA ALA A 252 26.36 -2.57 -3.81
C ALA A 252 27.69 -2.34 -3.09
N PRO A 253 28.27 -1.13 -3.20
CA PRO A 253 29.40 -0.74 -2.39
C PRO A 253 29.00 -0.67 -0.90
N GLU A 254 29.92 -0.99 0.01
CA GLU A 254 29.71 -1.09 1.47
C GLU A 254 29.11 0.18 2.13
N ALA A 255 29.07 1.31 1.41
CA ALA A 255 28.62 2.62 1.90
C ALA A 255 27.54 3.29 1.04
N SER A 256 26.60 2.54 0.46
CA SER A 256 25.45 3.15 -0.25
C SER A 256 24.40 3.67 0.74
N GLU A 257 24.69 4.77 1.46
CA GLU A 257 23.70 5.52 2.27
C GLU A 257 22.74 6.37 1.41
N SER A 258 22.86 6.29 0.09
CA SER A 258 22.13 7.11 -0.86
C SER A 258 20.65 6.69 -0.97
N GLY A 259 19.75 7.68 -1.12
CA GLY A 259 18.31 7.45 -1.27
C GLY A 259 17.89 6.78 -2.58
N ASN A 260 18.85 6.45 -3.45
CA ASN A 260 18.70 5.87 -4.78
C ASN A 260 19.53 4.58 -4.95
N ALA A 261 19.75 3.83 -3.87
CA ALA A 261 20.70 2.72 -3.77
C ALA A 261 20.68 1.68 -4.92
N LEU A 262 19.50 1.30 -5.45
CA LEU A 262 19.46 0.38 -6.61
C LEU A 262 20.04 1.00 -7.89
N ALA A 263 19.93 2.33 -8.07
CA ALA A 263 20.53 3.02 -9.20
C ALA A 263 22.06 3.07 -9.08
N ASP A 264 22.59 3.15 -7.86
CA ASP A 264 24.03 3.09 -7.59
C ASP A 264 24.56 1.67 -7.83
N ALA A 265 23.84 0.64 -7.37
CA ALA A 265 24.18 -0.74 -7.69
C ALA A 265 24.16 -0.98 -9.22
N ALA A 266 23.14 -0.49 -9.93
CA ALA A 266 23.08 -0.60 -11.38
C ALA A 266 24.18 0.22 -12.09
N MET A 267 24.65 1.32 -11.52
CA MET A 267 25.81 2.05 -12.04
C MET A 267 27.07 1.17 -12.02
N VAL A 268 27.26 0.39 -10.95
CA VAL A 268 28.40 -0.52 -10.80
C VAL A 268 28.31 -1.71 -11.77
N SER A 269 27.13 -2.35 -11.89
CA SER A 269 27.01 -3.59 -12.67
C SER A 269 26.66 -3.40 -14.15
N LEU A 270 25.90 -2.37 -14.49
CA LEU A 270 25.32 -2.14 -15.82
C LEU A 270 25.73 -0.78 -16.41
N GLY A 271 26.52 0.02 -15.69
CA GLY A 271 26.99 1.33 -16.11
C GLY A 271 25.89 2.41 -16.12
N PRO A 272 26.17 3.57 -16.75
CA PRO A 272 25.26 4.73 -16.74
C PRO A 272 23.87 4.44 -17.31
N ILE A 273 23.79 3.60 -18.35
CA ILE A 273 22.51 3.22 -18.97
C ILE A 273 21.65 2.40 -17.99
N GLY A 274 22.27 1.45 -17.27
CA GLY A 274 21.56 0.66 -16.26
C GLY A 274 21.06 1.50 -15.09
N SER A 275 21.91 2.41 -14.60
CA SER A 275 21.52 3.37 -13.56
C SER A 275 20.34 4.24 -14.00
N LEU A 276 20.42 4.84 -15.19
CA LEU A 276 19.32 5.64 -15.77
C LEU A 276 18.03 4.81 -15.90
N ALA A 277 18.13 3.56 -16.36
CA ALA A 277 16.98 2.67 -16.50
C ALA A 277 16.30 2.39 -15.14
N ILE A 278 17.08 2.18 -14.07
CA ILE A 278 16.55 2.01 -12.72
C ILE A 278 15.92 3.30 -12.20
N VAL A 279 16.54 4.46 -12.41
CA VAL A 279 15.97 5.75 -11.99
C VAL A 279 14.62 6.01 -12.64
N LEU A 280 14.53 5.81 -13.96
CA LEU A 280 13.28 5.97 -14.69
C LEU A 280 12.24 4.93 -14.25
N ALA A 281 12.63 3.67 -14.06
CA ALA A 281 11.73 2.63 -13.57
C ALA A 281 11.19 2.94 -12.17
N ALA A 282 12.03 3.42 -11.26
CA ALA A 282 11.63 3.85 -9.92
C ALA A 282 10.67 5.04 -9.99
N GLY A 283 11.04 6.09 -10.74
CA GLY A 283 10.23 7.28 -10.95
C GLY A 283 8.83 6.96 -11.46
N PHE A 284 8.73 6.23 -12.58
CA PHE A 284 7.45 5.87 -13.18
C PHE A 284 6.66 4.88 -12.34
N SER A 285 7.30 3.89 -11.72
CA SER A 285 6.64 2.92 -10.84
C SER A 285 5.98 3.62 -9.66
N ILE A 286 6.72 4.50 -9.00
CA ILE A 286 6.27 5.16 -7.79
C ILE A 286 5.21 6.22 -8.14
N ALA A 287 5.36 6.94 -9.25
CA ALA A 287 4.34 7.84 -9.77
C ALA A 287 3.04 7.10 -10.08
N ALA A 288 3.10 5.94 -10.75
CA ALA A 288 1.93 5.11 -11.06
C ALA A 288 1.23 4.60 -9.78
N ASN A 289 1.99 4.11 -8.80
CA ASN A 289 1.47 3.67 -7.51
C ASN A 289 0.81 4.83 -6.72
N THR A 290 1.46 5.99 -6.71
CA THR A 290 0.95 7.20 -6.04
C THR A 290 -0.33 7.70 -6.71
N LEU A 291 -0.36 7.74 -8.04
CA LEU A 291 -1.53 8.10 -8.82
C LEU A 291 -2.70 7.14 -8.57
N GLN A 292 -2.43 5.83 -8.52
CA GLN A 292 -3.45 4.83 -8.15
C GLN A 292 -4.04 5.12 -6.76
N GLY A 293 -3.21 5.48 -5.79
CA GLY A 293 -3.65 5.89 -4.45
C GLY A 293 -4.57 7.12 -4.47
N ILE A 294 -4.13 8.19 -5.14
CA ILE A 294 -4.87 9.45 -5.26
C ILE A 294 -6.19 9.28 -6.02
N VAL A 295 -6.31 8.29 -6.92
CA VAL A 295 -7.57 7.98 -7.61
C VAL A 295 -8.49 7.09 -6.77
N ALA A 296 -7.96 6.00 -6.20
CA ALA A 296 -8.80 4.96 -5.58
C ALA A 296 -9.24 5.29 -4.16
N ILE A 297 -8.36 5.89 -3.35
CA ILE A 297 -8.60 6.08 -1.91
C ILE A 297 -9.59 7.21 -1.63
N PRO A 298 -9.55 8.37 -2.33
CA PRO A 298 -10.59 9.39 -2.20
C PRO A 298 -12.00 8.90 -2.57
N ARG A 299 -12.13 7.99 -3.53
CA ARG A 299 -13.44 7.39 -3.87
C ARG A 299 -13.99 6.52 -2.74
N MET A 300 -13.11 5.89 -1.97
CA MET A 300 -13.51 5.17 -0.76
C MET A 300 -14.09 6.14 0.29
N ALA A 301 -13.44 7.29 0.50
CA ALA A 301 -13.96 8.34 1.38
C ALA A 301 -15.28 8.92 0.87
N PHE A 302 -15.42 9.10 -0.45
CA PHE A 302 -16.67 9.48 -1.08
C PHE A 302 -17.79 8.47 -0.77
N GLY A 303 -17.56 7.17 -0.97
CA GLY A 303 -18.55 6.12 -0.67
C GLY A 303 -18.90 6.07 0.83
N MET A 304 -17.92 6.24 1.72
CA MET A 304 -18.18 6.36 3.16
C MET A 304 -19.04 7.60 3.49
N ALA A 305 -18.89 8.69 2.75
CA ALA A 305 -19.72 9.89 2.92
C ALA A 305 -21.15 9.70 2.40
N GLU A 306 -21.34 8.98 1.28
CA GLU A 306 -22.66 8.60 0.77
C GLU A 306 -23.43 7.71 1.76
N GLU A 307 -22.71 6.86 2.51
CA GLU A 307 -23.28 6.05 3.59
C GLU A 307 -23.42 6.81 4.93
N GLY A 308 -23.17 8.13 4.97
CA GLY A 308 -23.29 8.94 6.20
C GLY A 308 -22.23 8.66 7.26
N MET A 309 -21.14 7.96 6.92
CA MET A 309 -20.02 7.68 7.82
C MET A 309 -18.96 8.79 7.85
N LEU A 310 -18.95 9.67 6.83
CA LEU A 310 -18.12 10.86 6.76
C LEU A 310 -18.97 12.11 6.51
N PRO A 311 -18.46 13.31 6.87
CA PRO A 311 -19.16 14.56 6.57
C PRO A 311 -19.51 14.68 5.08
N ALA A 312 -20.73 15.16 4.78
CA ALA A 312 -21.26 15.27 3.42
C ALA A 312 -20.36 16.06 2.45
N TRP A 313 -19.43 16.88 2.96
CA TRP A 313 -18.42 17.57 2.17
C TRP A 313 -17.54 16.62 1.33
N PHE A 314 -17.22 15.42 1.85
CA PHE A 314 -16.47 14.37 1.13
C PHE A 314 -17.30 13.72 0.02
N GLY A 315 -18.64 13.75 0.13
CA GLY A 315 -19.59 13.22 -0.84
C GLY A 315 -19.96 14.19 -1.97
N ARG A 316 -19.35 15.39 -2.03
CA ARG A 316 -19.66 16.36 -3.10
C ARG A 316 -18.84 16.09 -4.36
N VAL A 317 -19.54 15.94 -5.48
CA VAL A 317 -18.95 15.81 -6.82
C VAL A 317 -18.84 17.19 -7.48
N ASN A 318 -17.71 17.48 -8.12
CA ASN A 318 -17.53 18.71 -8.88
C ASN A 318 -18.38 18.66 -10.18
N PRO A 319 -19.24 19.65 -10.45
CA PRO A 319 -20.14 19.61 -11.61
C PRO A 319 -19.41 19.69 -12.97
N ARG A 320 -18.21 20.27 -13.01
CA ARG A 320 -17.44 20.44 -14.25
C ARG A 320 -16.63 19.19 -14.61
N TRP A 321 -16.08 18.51 -13.61
CA TRP A 321 -15.12 17.40 -13.82
C TRP A 321 -15.68 16.03 -13.45
N LEU A 322 -16.86 15.97 -12.83
CA LEU A 322 -17.52 14.74 -12.40
C LEU A 322 -16.64 13.89 -11.48
N THR A 323 -15.77 14.53 -10.71
CA THR A 323 -14.84 13.91 -9.76
C THR A 323 -15.17 14.33 -8.32
N PRO A 324 -14.91 13.49 -7.30
CA PRO A 324 -15.06 13.87 -5.89
C PRO A 324 -13.89 14.78 -5.47
N ALA A 325 -13.84 15.99 -6.04
CA ALA A 325 -12.69 16.90 -5.94
C ALA A 325 -12.31 17.22 -4.49
N ASN A 326 -13.29 17.38 -3.60
CA ASN A 326 -13.05 17.65 -2.18
C ASN A 326 -12.29 16.51 -1.48
N ALA A 327 -12.70 15.27 -1.72
CA ALA A 327 -12.03 14.10 -1.15
C ALA A 327 -10.61 13.94 -1.70
N ILE A 328 -10.40 14.26 -2.97
CA ILE A 328 -9.09 14.22 -3.63
C ILE A 328 -8.17 15.33 -3.10
N LEU A 329 -8.68 16.57 -2.97
CA LEU A 329 -7.95 17.70 -2.42
C LEU A 329 -7.54 17.46 -0.96
N CYS A 330 -8.45 16.93 -0.14
CA CYS A 330 -8.14 16.58 1.25
C CYS A 330 -7.04 15.53 1.32
N TYR A 331 -7.14 14.48 0.50
CA TYR A 331 -6.15 13.41 0.47
C TYR A 331 -4.77 13.91 0.00
N GLY A 332 -4.72 14.64 -1.12
CA GLY A 332 -3.48 15.21 -1.64
C GLY A 332 -2.86 16.28 -0.73
N GLY A 333 -3.69 17.16 -0.15
CA GLY A 333 -3.25 18.19 0.77
C GLY A 333 -2.68 17.62 2.08
N LEU A 334 -3.33 16.62 2.66
CA LEU A 334 -2.79 15.92 3.83
C LEU A 334 -1.51 15.16 3.48
N ALA A 335 -1.41 14.55 2.30
CA ALA A 335 -0.19 13.88 1.88
C ALA A 335 0.98 14.87 1.71
N ALA A 336 0.73 16.04 1.12
CA ALA A 336 1.71 17.11 1.03
C ALA A 336 2.14 17.59 2.43
N LEU A 337 1.19 17.76 3.36
CA LEU A 337 1.50 18.13 4.75
C LEU A 337 2.37 17.08 5.45
N PHE A 338 2.03 15.79 5.32
CA PHE A 338 2.81 14.70 5.91
C PHE A 338 4.23 14.60 5.31
N SER A 339 4.42 14.96 4.04
CA SER A 339 5.75 14.97 3.43
C SER A 339 6.70 16.01 4.03
N LEU A 340 6.21 16.97 4.81
CA LEU A 340 7.05 17.93 5.51
C LEU A 340 7.53 17.44 6.89
N TRP A 341 7.00 16.30 7.37
CA TRP A 341 7.14 15.88 8.77
C TRP A 341 8.27 14.87 9.02
N GLY A 342 8.76 14.17 8.00
CA GLY A 342 9.84 13.21 8.15
C GLY A 342 10.22 12.49 6.85
N GLY A 343 11.31 11.74 6.88
CA GLY A 343 11.77 10.96 5.73
C GLY A 343 10.96 9.70 5.49
N PHE A 344 11.32 8.99 4.41
CA PHE A 344 10.66 7.75 3.97
C PHE A 344 10.42 6.74 5.09
N ALA A 345 11.45 6.39 5.88
CA ALA A 345 11.34 5.34 6.89
C ALA A 345 10.30 5.65 7.98
N VAL A 346 10.27 6.90 8.46
CA VAL A 346 9.31 7.36 9.49
C VAL A 346 7.89 7.32 8.94
N LEU A 347 7.68 7.86 7.74
CA LEU A 347 6.36 7.89 7.11
C LEU A 347 5.89 6.48 6.73
N ALA A 348 6.77 5.62 6.24
CA ALA A 348 6.47 4.22 5.94
C ALA A 348 6.05 3.47 7.21
N ALA A 349 6.79 3.62 8.31
CA ALA A 349 6.44 3.00 9.59
C ALA A 349 5.10 3.51 10.15
N ALA A 350 4.85 4.82 10.11
CA ALA A 350 3.60 5.42 10.56
C ALA A 350 2.39 4.98 9.69
N SER A 351 2.58 4.91 8.37
CA SER A 351 1.59 4.35 7.44
C SER A 351 1.31 2.89 7.77
N THR A 352 2.35 2.06 7.94
CA THR A 352 2.20 0.64 8.29
C THR A 352 1.41 0.48 9.57
N LEU A 353 1.81 1.14 10.66
CA LEU A 353 1.12 1.05 11.94
C LEU A 353 -0.36 1.44 11.82
N THR A 354 -0.66 2.51 11.09
CA THR A 354 -2.04 2.93 10.84
C THR A 354 -2.82 1.90 10.03
N ARG A 355 -2.19 1.26 9.03
CA ARG A 355 -2.79 0.18 8.23
C ARG A 355 -3.09 -1.07 9.05
N LEU A 356 -2.30 -1.36 10.09
CA LEU A 356 -2.52 -2.53 10.95
C LEU A 356 -3.91 -2.51 11.59
N LEU A 357 -4.49 -1.34 11.89
CA LEU A 357 -5.86 -1.27 12.39
C LEU A 357 -6.88 -1.83 11.37
N THR A 358 -6.73 -1.50 10.09
CA THR A 358 -7.53 -2.09 9.00
C THR A 358 -7.38 -3.61 8.97
N TYR A 359 -6.15 -4.10 9.15
CA TYR A 359 -5.84 -5.53 9.12
C TYR A 359 -6.38 -6.27 10.34
N LEU A 360 -6.29 -5.68 11.54
CA LEU A 360 -6.85 -6.24 12.77
C LEU A 360 -8.37 -6.37 12.67
N VAL A 361 -9.07 -5.32 12.24
CA VAL A 361 -10.53 -5.36 12.07
C VAL A 361 -10.92 -6.39 11.01
N SER A 362 -10.23 -6.41 9.87
CA SER A 362 -10.52 -7.38 8.81
C SER A 362 -10.24 -8.80 9.27
N ALA A 363 -9.11 -9.06 9.92
CA ALA A 363 -8.75 -10.38 10.38
C ALA A 363 -9.74 -10.92 11.42
N ALA A 364 -10.14 -10.08 12.39
CA ALA A 364 -11.16 -10.42 13.36
C ALA A 364 -12.55 -10.60 12.73
N ALA A 365 -12.84 -9.96 11.60
CA ALA A 365 -14.13 -10.06 10.91
C ALA A 365 -14.39 -11.47 10.33
N LEU A 366 -13.36 -12.17 9.85
CA LEU A 366 -13.52 -13.48 9.21
C LEU A 366 -14.24 -14.51 10.11
N PRO A 367 -13.74 -14.86 11.32
CA PRO A 367 -14.39 -15.85 12.17
C PRO A 367 -15.79 -15.41 12.62
N VAL A 368 -16.03 -14.11 12.78
CA VAL A 368 -17.34 -13.56 13.16
C VAL A 368 -18.36 -13.75 12.03
N ILE A 369 -17.97 -13.42 10.80
CA ILE A 369 -18.83 -13.58 9.61
C ILE A 369 -19.14 -15.06 9.36
N GLU A 370 -18.14 -15.93 9.43
CA GLU A 370 -18.33 -17.37 9.21
C GLU A 370 -19.26 -17.98 10.26
N ARG A 371 -19.05 -17.67 11.54
CA ARG A 371 -19.95 -18.11 12.62
C ARG A 371 -21.39 -17.67 12.40
N ARG A 372 -21.62 -16.40 12.02
CA ARG A 372 -22.97 -15.88 11.70
C ARG A 372 -23.61 -16.55 10.49
N ARG A 373 -22.81 -17.13 9.59
CA ARG A 373 -23.28 -17.89 8.41
C ARG A 373 -23.36 -19.40 8.67
N GLY A 374 -23.13 -19.86 9.91
CA GLY A 374 -23.13 -21.29 10.26
C GLY A 374 -21.93 -22.07 9.69
N ILE A 375 -20.89 -21.38 9.21
CA ILE A 375 -19.68 -21.99 8.66
C ILE A 375 -18.64 -22.05 9.79
N THR A 376 -18.10 -23.24 10.07
CA THR A 376 -17.02 -23.40 11.05
C THR A 376 -15.80 -24.01 10.40
N ARG A 377 -14.77 -23.19 10.17
CA ARG A 377 -13.49 -23.63 9.61
C ARG A 377 -12.37 -23.31 10.59
N ARG A 378 -11.86 -24.35 11.28
CA ARG A 378 -10.81 -24.21 12.29
C ARG A 378 -9.55 -23.54 11.74
N LEU A 379 -9.14 -23.92 10.52
CA LEU A 379 -7.98 -23.32 9.85
C LEU A 379 -8.16 -21.81 9.60
N HIS A 380 -9.35 -21.38 9.19
CA HIS A 380 -9.64 -19.97 8.96
C HIS A 380 -9.53 -19.14 10.24
N SER A 381 -10.11 -19.65 11.33
CA SER A 381 -10.02 -19.00 12.65
C SER A 381 -8.58 -18.98 13.18
N ALA A 382 -7.82 -20.05 12.98
CA ALA A 382 -6.42 -20.13 13.40
C ALA A 382 -5.51 -19.14 12.66
N MET A 383 -5.65 -19.04 11.33
CA MET A 383 -4.90 -18.06 10.53
C MET A 383 -5.33 -16.63 10.81
N ALA A 384 -6.62 -16.37 11.04
CA ALA A 384 -7.11 -15.06 11.45
C ALA A 384 -6.52 -14.63 12.80
N LEU A 385 -6.50 -15.55 13.78
CA LEU A 385 -5.85 -15.31 15.08
C LEU A 385 -4.34 -15.06 14.91
N LEU A 386 -3.67 -15.89 14.10
CA LEU A 386 -2.25 -15.71 13.81
C LEU A 386 -1.97 -14.36 13.14
N ALA A 387 -2.80 -13.94 12.19
CA ALA A 387 -2.70 -12.63 11.55
C ALA A 387 -2.88 -11.47 12.55
N VAL A 388 -3.80 -11.61 13.51
CA VAL A 388 -3.97 -10.64 14.61
C VAL A 388 -2.72 -10.60 15.50
N CYS A 389 -2.24 -11.75 15.96
CA CYS A 389 -1.06 -11.82 16.82
C CYS A 389 0.18 -11.24 16.14
N LEU A 390 0.43 -11.60 14.88
CA LEU A 390 1.56 -11.08 14.11
C LEU A 390 1.42 -9.59 13.83
N SER A 391 0.21 -9.08 13.56
CA SER A 391 -0.03 -7.65 13.42
C SER A 391 0.25 -6.89 14.71
N CYS A 392 -0.17 -7.42 15.87
CA CYS A 392 0.12 -6.83 17.17
C CYS A 392 1.63 -6.86 17.50
N TRP A 393 2.32 -7.96 17.16
CA TRP A 393 3.77 -8.07 17.33
C TRP A 393 4.52 -7.08 16.43
N VAL A 394 4.13 -6.91 15.16
CA VAL A 394 4.71 -5.88 14.29
C VAL A 394 4.44 -4.47 14.85
N ALA A 395 3.25 -4.22 15.39
CA ALA A 395 2.89 -2.94 15.99
C ALA A 395 3.73 -2.60 17.23
N SER A 396 4.12 -3.59 18.05
CA SER A 396 4.91 -3.35 19.27
C SER A 396 6.31 -2.81 18.99
N HIS A 397 6.80 -2.96 17.75
CA HIS A 397 8.10 -2.45 17.29
C HIS A 397 8.03 -1.03 16.73
N ALA A 398 6.84 -0.41 16.73
CA ALA A 398 6.69 0.93 16.22
C ALA A 398 7.25 1.97 17.20
N SER A 399 7.90 2.99 16.65
CA SER A 399 8.40 4.12 17.42
C SER A 399 7.26 4.87 18.13
N ALA A 400 7.57 5.55 19.23
CA ALA A 400 6.62 6.42 19.94
C ALA A 400 6.00 7.47 19.01
N LEU A 401 6.78 8.00 18.06
CA LEU A 401 6.32 8.94 17.04
C LEU A 401 5.24 8.30 16.13
N SER A 402 5.48 7.08 15.67
CA SER A 402 4.50 6.33 14.86
C SER A 402 3.20 6.11 15.63
N TRP A 403 3.28 5.75 16.92
CA TRP A 403 2.11 5.60 17.80
C TRP A 403 1.35 6.90 18.01
N MET A 404 2.04 8.02 18.15
CA MET A 404 1.41 9.34 18.27
C MET A 404 0.65 9.71 16.97
N ILE A 405 1.26 9.49 15.81
CA ILE A 405 0.62 9.72 14.51
C ILE A 405 -0.61 8.81 14.36
N PHE A 406 -0.48 7.53 14.70
CA PHE A 406 -1.59 6.58 14.69
C PHE A 406 -2.75 7.06 15.58
N ALA A 407 -2.47 7.42 16.83
CA ALA A 407 -3.48 7.88 17.78
C ALA A 407 -4.18 9.16 17.29
N ALA A 408 -3.43 10.12 16.74
CA ALA A 408 -3.99 11.34 16.17
C ALA A 408 -4.90 11.06 14.97
N LEU A 409 -4.49 10.15 14.07
CA LEU A 409 -5.28 9.76 12.91
C LEU A 409 -6.57 9.03 13.31
N VAL A 410 -6.51 8.12 14.28
CA VAL A 410 -7.69 7.40 14.81
C VAL A 410 -8.64 8.37 15.53
N ALA A 411 -8.11 9.30 16.32
CA ALA A 411 -8.90 10.32 17.00
C ALA A 411 -9.61 11.23 16.00
N LEU A 412 -8.91 11.70 14.95
CA LEU A 412 -9.49 12.50 13.88
C LEU A 412 -10.60 11.75 13.15
N GLY A 413 -10.39 10.47 12.81
CA GLY A 413 -11.43 9.65 12.19
C GLY A 413 -12.66 9.51 13.07
N THR A 414 -12.45 9.23 14.36
CA THR A 414 -13.52 9.11 15.35
C THR A 414 -14.33 10.40 15.45
N LEU A 415 -13.66 11.55 15.49
CA LEU A 415 -14.31 12.87 15.48
C LEU A 415 -15.14 13.07 14.21
N LEU A 416 -14.57 12.79 13.04
CA LEU A 416 -15.26 12.95 11.75
C LEU A 416 -16.50 12.04 11.65
N TYR A 417 -16.43 10.82 12.15
CA TYR A 417 -17.56 9.89 12.20
C TYR A 417 -18.71 10.45 13.04
N PHE A 418 -18.42 10.90 14.27
CA PHE A 418 -19.47 11.44 15.13
C PHE A 418 -20.03 12.78 14.63
N LEU A 419 -19.21 13.60 13.96
CA LEU A 419 -19.69 14.81 13.28
C LEU A 419 -20.62 14.47 12.12
N ALA A 420 -20.30 13.44 11.34
CA ALA A 420 -21.16 12.96 10.25
C ALA A 420 -22.51 12.46 10.79
N GLN A 421 -22.49 11.62 11.84
CA GLN A 421 -23.71 11.09 12.46
C GLN A 421 -24.63 12.20 13.02
N ARG A 422 -24.06 13.27 13.59
CA ARG A 422 -24.84 14.43 14.05
C ARG A 422 -25.50 15.19 12.91
N ALA A 423 -24.86 15.28 11.76
CA ALA A 423 -25.37 16.00 10.59
C ALA A 423 -26.50 15.26 9.86
N VAL A 424 -26.58 13.93 9.99
CA VAL A 424 -27.62 13.09 9.37
C VAL A 424 -28.96 13.14 10.14
N GLY A 425 -28.95 13.58 11.41
CA GLY A 425 -30.15 13.70 12.24
C GLY A 425 -30.75 12.34 12.66
N PRO A 426 -31.54 12.27 13.75
CA PRO A 426 -32.06 11.01 14.31
C PRO A 426 -33.18 10.33 13.48
N ALA A 427 -33.41 10.71 12.23
CA ALA A 427 -34.53 10.21 11.42
C ALA A 427 -34.26 8.91 10.64
N ALA A 428 -33.10 8.27 10.82
CA ALA A 428 -32.69 7.09 10.06
C ALA A 428 -32.11 5.94 10.92
N ALA A 429 -32.50 5.85 12.20
CA ALA A 429 -32.18 4.74 13.09
C ALA A 429 -33.32 3.70 13.12
#